data_AF-A0A5E7FY59-F1
#
_entry.id   AF-A0A5E7FY59-F1
#
_cell.length_a   1.000
_cell.length_b   1.000
_cell.length_c   1.000
_cell.angle_alpha   90.00
_cell.angle_beta   90.00
_cell.angle_gamma   90.00
#
_symmetry.space_group_name_H-M   'P 1'
#
loop_
_entity.id
_entity.type
_entity.pdbx_description
1 polymer ?
#
loop_
_entity_poly.entity_id
_entity_poly.type
_entity_poly.pdbx_seq_one_letter_code
_entity_poly.pdbx_strand_id
1 'polypeptide(L)'
;MQNLNLYQIEQAVRIGPHRLQLLGGLAILVLLCLGHGAWQGWQLRIGAARLVQAQNLEQQQLRQLEEAKASFVQPVLDAQLPLRLADMEAQNRALTRLVGYLQTLARQQRIGFVAPLAALADQHPPSGLWLNAISLSEGGAHMRLQGLSQHQQLLPEYLRRLGQNPAFKGREFARFNVQRGEDRLLHFDLSSRVTDPKDIP
;
A
#
# COMPACT_ATOMS: atom_id res chain seq x y z
N MET A 1 106.20 56.04 77.36
CA MET A 1 104.97 55.22 77.19
C MET A 1 104.32 55.67 75.89
N GLN A 2 104.48 54.88 74.82
CA GLN A 2 103.86 55.08 73.50
C GLN A 2 102.42 54.56 73.54
N ASN A 3 101.49 55.26 72.89
CA ASN A 3 100.23 54.73 72.35
C ASN A 3 99.77 55.71 71.26
N LEU A 4 100.04 55.42 69.98
CA LEU A 4 99.13 54.75 69.03
C LEU A 4 97.75 55.40 68.90
N ASN A 5 97.51 56.04 67.75
CA ASN A 5 96.21 55.94 67.07
C ASN A 5 96.37 56.34 65.60
N LEU A 6 96.50 55.34 64.72
CA LEU A 6 96.41 55.48 63.28
C LEU A 6 94.94 55.25 62.89
N TYR A 7 94.23 56.33 62.57
CA TYR A 7 92.91 56.23 61.95
C TYR A 7 93.09 56.00 60.44
N GLN A 8 92.86 54.77 60.00
CA GLN A 8 92.71 54.41 58.60
C GLN A 8 91.24 54.09 58.37
N ILE A 9 90.55 54.95 57.62
CA ILE A 9 89.12 54.84 57.31
C ILE A 9 88.98 53.86 56.13
N GLU A 10 88.66 52.60 56.42
CA GLU A 10 88.28 51.64 55.40
C GLU A 10 86.80 51.83 55.01
N GLN A 11 86.55 52.17 53.75
CA GLN A 11 85.23 52.17 53.16
C GLN A 11 84.82 50.73 52.82
N ALA A 12 83.84 50.20 53.56
CA ALA A 12 83.30 48.87 53.30
C ALA A 12 82.38 48.85 52.07
N VAL A 13 82.87 48.28 50.97
CA VAL A 13 82.07 47.85 49.81
C VAL A 13 81.12 46.74 50.27
N ARG A 14 79.80 46.99 50.24
CA ARG A 14 78.77 46.00 50.58
C ARG A 14 78.44 45.12 49.37
N ILE A 15 79.00 43.91 49.33
CA ILE A 15 78.56 42.83 48.43
C ILE A 15 77.80 41.82 49.29
N GLY A 16 76.48 41.95 49.34
CA GLY A 16 75.56 41.00 49.97
C GLY A 16 74.15 41.22 49.41
N PRO A 17 73.37 40.17 49.09
CA PRO A 17 72.09 40.34 48.42
C PRO A 17 71.17 41.22 49.28
N HIS A 18 70.68 42.31 48.67
CA HIS A 18 69.81 43.27 49.35
C HIS A 18 68.57 42.52 49.88
N ARG A 19 68.26 42.64 51.18
CA ARG A 19 67.18 41.91 51.91
C ARG A 19 65.83 41.84 51.18
N LEU A 20 65.54 42.83 50.32
CA LEU A 20 64.37 42.90 49.47
C LEU A 20 64.28 41.75 48.44
N GLN A 21 65.41 41.27 47.91
CA GLN A 21 65.43 40.15 46.95
C GLN A 21 65.05 38.82 47.61
N LEU A 22 65.46 38.58 48.87
CA LEU A 22 65.10 37.38 49.62
C LEU A 22 63.60 37.37 49.99
N LEU A 23 63.05 38.51 50.40
CA LEU A 23 61.61 38.64 50.68
C LEU A 23 60.76 38.47 49.41
N GLY A 24 61.20 39.02 48.28
CA GLY A 24 60.55 38.82 46.98
C GLY A 24 60.56 37.35 46.55
N GLY A 25 61.69 36.66 46.70
CA GLY A 25 61.81 35.22 46.43
C GLY A 25 60.87 34.38 47.29
N LEU A 26 60.78 34.68 48.59
CA LEU A 26 59.88 33.98 49.52
C LEU A 26 58.41 34.23 49.19
N ALA A 27 58.03 35.47 48.86
CA ALA A 27 56.67 35.80 48.42
C ALA A 27 56.27 35.03 47.15
N ILE A 28 57.17 34.92 46.17
CA ILE A 28 56.95 34.13 44.95
C ILE A 28 56.77 32.64 45.28
N LEU A 29 57.58 32.09 46.18
CA LEU A 29 57.51 30.70 46.60
C LEU A 29 56.17 30.38 47.28
N VAL A 30 55.71 31.25 48.18
CA VAL A 30 54.38 31.13 48.81
C VAL A 30 53.27 31.21 47.77
N LEU A 31 53.37 32.13 46.81
CA LEU A 31 52.37 32.29 45.75
C LEU A 31 52.30 31.05 44.84
N LEU A 32 53.44 30.45 44.51
CA LEU A 32 53.52 29.19 43.77
C LEU A 32 52.90 28.03 44.56
N CYS A 33 53.18 27.92 45.87
CA CYS A 33 52.57 26.91 46.73
C CYS A 33 51.04 27.06 46.81
N LEU A 34 50.54 28.29 46.97
CA LEU A 34 49.09 28.57 46.99
C LEU A 34 48.45 28.26 45.63
N GLY A 35 49.09 28.65 44.53
CA GLY A 35 48.64 28.35 43.18
C GLY A 35 48.57 26.85 42.91
N HIS A 36 49.60 26.10 43.32
CA HIS A 36 49.62 24.64 43.20
C HIS A 36 48.56 23.97 44.07
N GLY A 37 48.35 24.44 45.31
CA GLY A 37 47.28 23.94 46.18
C GLY A 37 45.89 24.20 45.61
N ALA A 38 45.65 25.39 45.06
CA ALA A 38 44.40 25.72 44.37
C ALA A 38 44.20 24.86 43.12
N TRP A 39 45.26 24.64 42.32
CA TRP A 39 45.22 23.76 41.15
C TRP A 39 44.86 22.32 41.53
N GLN A 40 45.54 21.75 42.52
CA GLN A 40 45.27 20.40 43.00
C GLN A 40 43.84 20.26 43.52
N GLY A 41 43.39 21.22 44.35
CA GLY A 41 42.02 21.26 44.84
C GLY A 41 40.99 21.32 43.71
N TRP A 42 41.28 22.10 42.65
CA TRP A 42 40.41 22.17 41.47
C TRP A 42 40.39 20.84 40.69
N GLN A 43 41.54 20.21 40.47
CA GLN A 43 41.62 18.91 39.79
C GLN A 43 40.86 17.82 40.54
N LEU A 44 40.99 17.75 41.87
CA LEU A 44 40.24 16.77 42.69
C LEU A 44 38.73 16.99 42.58
N ARG A 45 38.27 18.25 42.61
CA ARG A 45 36.85 18.58 42.45
C ARG A 45 36.29 18.19 41.09
N ILE A 46 37.05 18.45 40.01
CA ILE A 46 36.67 18.01 38.66
C ILE A 46 36.61 16.48 38.58
N GLY A 47 37.60 15.78 39.15
CA GLY A 47 37.62 14.32 39.20
C GLY A 47 36.41 13.74 39.94
N ALA A 48 36.10 14.27 41.12
CA ALA A 48 34.93 13.87 41.89
C ALA A 48 33.62 14.15 41.14
N ALA A 49 33.50 15.30 40.48
CA ALA A 49 32.32 15.63 39.68
C ALA A 49 32.10 14.66 38.51
N ARG A 50 33.18 14.23 37.83
CA ARG A 50 33.10 13.23 36.75
C ARG A 50 32.64 11.87 37.26
N LEU A 51 33.11 11.44 38.43
CA LEU A 51 32.70 10.17 39.03
C LEU A 51 31.21 10.18 39.38
N VAL A 52 30.73 11.27 39.98
CA VAL A 52 29.30 11.44 40.30
C VAL A 52 28.45 11.46 39.02
N GLN A 53 28.89 12.14 37.97
CA GLN A 53 28.20 12.13 36.68
C GLN A 53 28.11 10.72 36.08
N ALA A 54 29.20 9.96 36.11
CA ALA A 54 29.22 8.59 35.61
C ALA A 54 28.25 7.67 36.38
N GLN A 55 28.24 7.75 37.71
CA GLN A 55 27.30 7.00 38.55
C GLN A 55 25.84 7.38 38.27
N ASN A 56 25.56 8.67 38.09
CA ASN A 56 24.20 9.12 37.75
C ASN A 56 23.74 8.59 36.39
N LEU A 57 24.63 8.57 35.39
CA LEU A 57 24.33 8.00 34.07
C LEU A 57 24.04 6.50 34.15
N GLU A 58 24.85 5.75 34.90
CA GLU A 58 24.64 4.31 35.12
C GLU A 58 23.28 4.06 35.79
N GLN A 59 22.95 4.81 36.84
CA GLN A 59 21.65 4.70 37.51
C GLN A 59 20.47 5.08 36.60
N GLN A 60 20.64 6.03 35.70
CA GLN A 60 19.62 6.38 34.71
C GLN A 60 19.41 5.24 33.70
N GLN A 61 20.49 4.65 33.20
CA GLN A 61 20.42 3.51 32.29
C GLN A 61 19.77 2.29 32.93
N LEU A 62 20.11 1.99 34.19
CA LEU A 62 19.47 0.91 34.95
C LEU A 62 17.97 1.16 35.14
N ARG A 63 17.57 2.39 35.49
CA ARG A 63 16.15 2.75 35.60
C ARG A 63 15.42 2.61 34.28
N GLN A 64 16.00 3.09 33.17
CA GLN A 64 15.40 2.92 31.84
C GLN A 64 15.27 1.43 31.47
N LEU A 65 16.26 0.62 31.82
CA LEU A 65 16.19 -0.82 31.59
C LEU A 65 15.10 -1.49 32.43
N GLU A 66 14.95 -1.11 33.69
CA GLU A 66 13.89 -1.60 34.57
C GLU A 66 12.50 -1.19 34.08
N GLU A 67 12.31 0.07 33.68
CA GLU A 67 11.07 0.57 33.10
C GLU A 67 10.73 -0.15 31.78
N ALA A 68 11.72 -0.35 30.91
CA ALA A 68 11.55 -1.11 29.68
C ALA A 68 11.18 -2.57 29.96
N LYS A 69 11.79 -3.20 30.98
CA LYS A 69 11.43 -4.56 31.40
C LYS A 69 10.05 -4.64 32.04
N ALA A 70 9.65 -3.64 32.82
CA ALA A 70 8.34 -3.59 33.47
C ALA A 70 7.19 -3.36 32.47
N SER A 71 7.46 -2.59 31.41
CA SER A 71 6.52 -2.37 30.30
C SER A 71 6.55 -3.45 29.23
N PHE A 72 7.54 -4.34 29.26
CA PHE A 72 7.66 -5.44 28.32
C PHE A 72 6.66 -6.55 28.66
N VAL A 73 5.55 -6.57 27.93
CA VAL A 73 4.65 -7.72 27.89
C VAL A 73 5.15 -8.65 26.79
N GLN A 74 5.63 -9.83 27.15
CA GLN A 74 6.04 -10.83 26.18
C GLN A 74 4.82 -11.20 25.31
N PRO A 75 4.92 -11.14 23.97
CA PRO A 75 3.82 -11.53 23.09
C PRO A 75 3.51 -13.01 23.32
N VAL A 76 2.43 -13.29 24.06
CA VAL A 76 1.93 -14.65 24.21
C VAL A 76 1.18 -14.95 22.93
N LEU A 77 1.74 -15.86 22.12
CA LEU A 77 1.08 -16.35 20.92
C LEU A 77 -0.15 -17.16 21.35
N ASP A 78 -1.33 -16.55 21.28
CA ASP A 78 -2.59 -17.27 21.48
C ASP A 78 -2.73 -18.31 20.36
N ALA A 79 -2.55 -19.58 20.71
CA ALA A 79 -2.65 -20.70 19.79
C ALA A 79 -4.04 -20.79 19.12
N GLN A 80 -5.07 -20.16 19.68
CA GLN A 80 -6.41 -20.12 19.11
C GLN A 80 -6.58 -19.04 18.02
N LEU A 81 -5.73 -18.02 17.99
CA LEU A 81 -5.87 -16.91 17.05
C LEU A 81 -5.69 -17.35 15.58
N PRO A 82 -4.68 -18.16 15.22
CA PRO A 82 -4.54 -18.69 13.86
C PRO A 82 -5.71 -19.59 13.46
N LEU A 83 -6.23 -20.38 14.40
CA LEU A 83 -7.38 -21.25 14.17
C LEU A 83 -8.65 -20.45 13.86
N ARG A 84 -8.94 -19.41 14.65
CA ARG A 84 -10.08 -18.51 14.40
C ARG A 84 -9.93 -17.74 13.09
N LEU A 85 -8.72 -17.30 12.76
CA LEU A 85 -8.45 -16.61 11.50
C LEU A 85 -8.74 -17.54 10.30
N ALA A 86 -8.21 -18.77 10.35
CA ALA A 86 -8.43 -19.76 9.28
C ALA A 86 -9.92 -20.09 9.08
N ASP A 87 -10.69 -20.21 10.17
CA ASP A 87 -12.13 -20.45 10.13
C ASP A 87 -12.89 -19.26 9.50
N MET A 88 -12.60 -18.04 9.94
CA MET A 88 -13.20 -16.83 9.38
C MET A 88 -12.87 -16.64 7.89
N GLU A 89 -11.63 -16.93 7.48
CA GLU A 89 -11.22 -16.89 6.07
C GLU A 89 -11.93 -17.97 5.23
N ALA A 90 -12.17 -19.16 5.79
CA ALA A 90 -12.94 -20.21 5.12
C ALA A 90 -14.40 -19.79 4.91
N GLN A 91 -15.03 -19.22 5.94
CA GLN A 91 -16.40 -18.70 5.88
C GLN A 91 -16.52 -17.57 4.84
N ASN A 92 -15.59 -16.62 4.86
CA ASN A 92 -15.59 -15.50 3.92
C ASN A 92 -15.47 -16.00 2.47
N ARG A 93 -14.52 -16.92 2.20
CA ARG A 93 -14.37 -17.54 0.88
C ARG A 93 -15.62 -18.30 0.42
N ALA A 94 -16.38 -18.91 1.33
CA ALA A 94 -17.64 -19.56 0.99
C ALA A 94 -18.72 -18.54 0.58
N LEU A 95 -18.86 -17.46 1.34
CA LEU A 95 -19.81 -16.38 1.06
C LEU A 95 -19.49 -15.67 -0.27
N THR A 96 -18.22 -15.35 -0.54
CA THR A 96 -17.82 -14.72 -1.80
C THR A 96 -18.16 -15.60 -3.00
N ARG A 97 -17.92 -16.92 -2.90
CA ARG A 97 -18.30 -17.88 -3.96
C ARG A 97 -19.81 -17.91 -4.18
N LEU A 98 -20.59 -17.93 -3.11
CA LEU A 98 -22.05 -17.90 -3.19
C LEU A 98 -22.55 -16.62 -3.88
N VAL A 99 -22.02 -15.45 -3.49
CA VAL A 99 -22.36 -14.17 -4.12
C VAL A 99 -22.04 -14.18 -5.62
N GLY A 100 -20.86 -14.68 -6.00
CA GLY A 100 -20.47 -14.80 -7.42
C GLY A 100 -21.40 -15.72 -8.23
N TYR A 101 -21.82 -16.84 -7.64
CA TYR A 101 -22.80 -17.74 -8.25
C TYR A 101 -24.17 -17.05 -8.41
N LEU A 102 -24.68 -16.42 -7.34
CA LEU A 102 -25.96 -15.73 -7.36
C LEU A 102 -25.99 -14.56 -8.35
N GLN A 103 -24.89 -13.81 -8.48
CA GLN A 103 -24.79 -12.76 -9.50
C GLN A 103 -24.83 -13.31 -10.92
N THR A 104 -24.22 -14.47 -11.14
CA THR A 104 -24.25 -15.15 -12.45
C THR A 104 -25.65 -15.67 -12.75
N LEU A 105 -26.30 -16.30 -11.78
CA LEU A 105 -27.69 -16.74 -11.90
C LEU A 105 -28.64 -15.55 -12.13
N ALA A 106 -28.48 -14.44 -11.40
CA ALA A 106 -29.28 -13.24 -11.58
C ALA A 106 -29.05 -12.58 -12.94
N ARG A 107 -27.83 -12.61 -13.49
CA ARG A 107 -27.56 -12.19 -14.87
C ARG A 107 -28.26 -13.09 -15.87
N GLN A 108 -28.19 -14.41 -15.69
CA GLN A 108 -28.89 -15.38 -16.53
C GLN A 108 -30.42 -15.19 -16.47
N GLN A 109 -30.97 -14.83 -15.31
CA GLN A 109 -32.39 -14.52 -15.14
C GLN A 109 -32.79 -13.15 -15.73
N ARG A 110 -31.91 -12.14 -15.66
CA ARG A 110 -32.16 -10.79 -16.19
C ARG A 110 -32.13 -10.72 -17.72
N ILE A 111 -31.36 -11.59 -18.39
CA ILE A 111 -31.48 -11.77 -19.84
C ILE A 111 -32.55 -12.86 -20.07
N GLY A 112 -33.82 -12.46 -19.96
CA GLY A 112 -34.96 -13.34 -20.19
C GLY A 112 -35.22 -13.55 -21.68
N PHE A 113 -35.84 -14.69 -22.04
CA PHE A 113 -36.29 -14.97 -23.41
C PHE A 113 -37.49 -14.12 -23.84
N VAL A 114 -38.27 -13.62 -22.87
CA VAL A 114 -39.54 -12.92 -23.11
C VAL A 114 -39.33 -11.62 -23.88
N ALA A 115 -38.42 -10.76 -23.42
CA ALA A 115 -38.17 -9.47 -24.07
C ALA A 115 -37.75 -9.57 -25.55
N PRO A 116 -36.77 -10.41 -25.95
CA PRO A 116 -36.42 -10.57 -27.36
C PRO A 116 -37.53 -11.24 -28.17
N LEU A 117 -38.26 -12.22 -27.61
CA LEU A 117 -39.39 -12.85 -28.32
C LEU A 117 -40.55 -11.87 -28.54
N ALA A 118 -40.89 -11.07 -27.54
CA ALA A 118 -41.90 -10.02 -27.66
C ALA A 118 -41.49 -8.99 -28.73
N ALA A 119 -40.24 -8.52 -28.69
CA ALA A 119 -39.74 -7.59 -29.69
C ALA A 119 -39.70 -8.18 -31.12
N LEU A 120 -39.44 -9.48 -31.28
CA LEU A 120 -39.56 -10.15 -32.60
C LEU A 120 -40.99 -10.10 -33.12
N ALA A 121 -41.98 -10.33 -32.25
CA ALA A 121 -43.40 -10.30 -32.59
C ALA A 121 -43.88 -8.87 -32.88
N ASP A 122 -43.55 -7.91 -32.00
CA ASP A 122 -43.99 -6.51 -32.12
C ASP A 122 -43.46 -5.83 -33.39
N GLN A 123 -42.25 -6.18 -33.81
CA GLN A 123 -41.62 -5.60 -35.00
C GLN A 123 -41.92 -6.40 -36.28
N HIS A 124 -42.61 -7.54 -36.18
CA HIS A 124 -42.85 -8.44 -37.31
C HIS A 124 -43.65 -7.71 -38.41
N PRO A 125 -43.25 -7.79 -39.68
CA PRO A 125 -44.03 -7.21 -40.75
C PRO A 125 -45.39 -7.91 -40.90
N PRO A 126 -46.44 -7.19 -41.33
CA PRO A 126 -47.79 -7.76 -41.42
C PRO A 126 -47.92 -8.86 -42.48
N SER A 127 -47.03 -8.90 -43.49
CA SER A 127 -47.03 -9.91 -44.54
C SER A 127 -45.67 -10.05 -45.23
N GLY A 128 -45.48 -11.17 -45.92
CA GLY A 128 -44.33 -11.39 -46.82
C GLY A 128 -43.02 -11.82 -46.15
N LEU A 129 -43.03 -12.07 -44.83
CA LEU A 129 -41.92 -12.66 -44.09
C LEU A 129 -42.46 -13.64 -43.06
N TRP A 130 -41.84 -14.82 -42.96
CA TRP A 130 -42.18 -15.84 -41.98
C TRP A 130 -40.93 -16.26 -41.23
N LEU A 131 -41.09 -16.47 -39.92
CA LEU A 131 -40.07 -17.08 -39.07
C LEU A 131 -40.49 -18.52 -38.80
N ASN A 132 -39.67 -19.47 -39.21
CA ASN A 132 -39.96 -20.90 -39.11
C ASN A 132 -39.22 -21.54 -37.93
N ALA A 133 -38.04 -21.01 -37.58
CA ALA A 133 -37.30 -21.46 -36.41
C ALA A 133 -36.65 -20.26 -35.71
N ILE A 134 -36.85 -20.22 -34.40
CA ILE A 134 -36.27 -19.22 -33.50
C ILE A 134 -35.55 -20.00 -32.40
N SER A 135 -34.23 -19.89 -32.36
CA SER A 135 -33.41 -20.55 -31.33
C SER A 135 -32.72 -19.49 -30.47
N LEU A 136 -32.91 -19.57 -29.15
CA LEU A 136 -32.24 -18.71 -28.17
C LEU A 136 -31.45 -19.59 -27.19
N SER A 137 -30.22 -19.18 -26.88
CA SER A 137 -29.37 -19.85 -25.88
C SER A 137 -28.62 -18.83 -25.01
N GLU A 138 -28.10 -19.28 -23.87
CA GLU A 138 -27.35 -18.44 -22.91
C GLU A 138 -28.11 -17.18 -22.47
N GLY A 139 -29.34 -17.36 -21.99
CA GLY A 139 -30.21 -16.23 -21.62
C GLY A 139 -30.64 -15.38 -22.82
N GLY A 140 -30.49 -15.86 -24.05
CA GLY A 140 -30.76 -15.08 -25.25
C GLY A 140 -29.60 -14.18 -25.69
N ALA A 141 -28.42 -14.29 -25.07
CA ALA A 141 -27.19 -13.69 -25.61
C ALA A 141 -26.87 -14.24 -27.01
N HIS A 142 -27.23 -15.50 -27.26
CA HIS A 142 -27.10 -16.12 -28.56
C HIS A 142 -28.45 -16.42 -29.20
N MET A 143 -28.54 -16.14 -30.50
CA MET A 143 -29.77 -16.25 -31.26
C MET A 143 -29.50 -16.77 -32.67
N ARG A 144 -30.41 -17.61 -33.17
CA ARG A 144 -30.52 -17.99 -34.57
C ARG A 144 -31.96 -17.81 -35.04
N LEU A 145 -32.13 -17.16 -36.18
CA LEU A 145 -33.42 -16.90 -36.82
C LEU A 145 -33.40 -17.52 -38.22
N GLN A 146 -34.39 -18.36 -38.52
CA GLN A 146 -34.55 -18.97 -39.83
C GLN A 146 -35.97 -18.75 -40.33
N GLY A 147 -36.10 -18.58 -41.64
CA GLY A 147 -37.38 -18.25 -42.21
C GLY A 147 -37.37 -18.01 -43.70
N LEU A 148 -38.48 -17.45 -44.16
CA LEU A 148 -38.80 -17.24 -45.56
C LEU A 148 -39.19 -15.78 -45.78
N SER A 149 -38.84 -15.22 -46.93
CA SER A 149 -39.33 -13.90 -47.33
C SER A 149 -39.70 -13.86 -48.81
N GLN A 150 -40.79 -13.18 -49.12
CA GLN A 150 -41.23 -12.95 -50.50
C GLN A 150 -40.41 -11.86 -51.20
N HIS A 151 -39.93 -10.86 -50.45
CA HIS A 151 -39.27 -9.68 -51.00
C HIS A 151 -37.92 -9.45 -50.34
N GLN A 152 -36.91 -9.14 -51.15
CA GLN A 152 -35.54 -8.97 -50.67
C GLN A 152 -35.38 -7.79 -49.70
N GLN A 153 -36.26 -6.78 -49.75
CA GLN A 153 -36.21 -5.61 -48.88
C GLN A 153 -36.82 -5.84 -47.48
N LEU A 154 -37.72 -6.82 -47.31
CA LEU A 154 -38.45 -7.01 -46.05
C LEU A 154 -37.52 -7.44 -44.91
N LEU A 155 -36.56 -8.32 -45.20
CA LEU A 155 -35.63 -8.83 -44.19
C LEU A 155 -34.68 -7.74 -43.66
N PRO A 156 -33.95 -6.97 -44.49
CA PRO A 156 -33.13 -5.86 -44.00
C PRO A 156 -33.93 -4.80 -43.23
N GLU A 157 -35.16 -4.51 -43.67
CA GLU A 157 -36.02 -3.54 -43.00
C GLU A 157 -36.46 -4.03 -41.60
N TYR A 158 -36.84 -5.31 -41.50
CA TYR A 158 -37.18 -5.96 -40.25
C TYR A 158 -36.00 -5.93 -39.27
N LEU A 159 -34.79 -6.28 -39.73
CA LEU A 159 -33.59 -6.24 -38.89
C LEU A 159 -33.24 -4.82 -38.42
N ARG A 160 -33.43 -3.81 -39.28
CA ARG A 160 -33.23 -2.40 -38.90
C ARG A 160 -34.21 -1.97 -37.79
N ARG A 161 -35.48 -2.34 -37.90
CA ARG A 161 -36.50 -2.07 -36.86
C ARG A 161 -36.17 -2.80 -35.57
N LEU A 162 -35.75 -4.06 -35.67
CA LEU A 162 -35.34 -4.88 -34.53
C LEU A 162 -34.15 -4.27 -33.79
N GLY A 163 -33.14 -3.77 -34.51
CA GLY A 163 -31.96 -3.11 -33.94
C GLY A 163 -32.26 -1.80 -33.20
N GLN A 164 -33.41 -1.15 -33.46
CA GLN A 164 -33.86 0.03 -32.71
C GLN A 164 -34.50 -0.33 -31.37
N ASN A 165 -34.94 -1.59 -31.20
CA ASN A 165 -35.59 -2.04 -29.97
C ASN A 165 -34.56 -2.23 -28.84
N PRO A 166 -34.83 -1.73 -27.62
CA PRO A 166 -33.91 -1.88 -26.49
C PRO A 166 -33.59 -3.35 -26.14
N ALA A 167 -34.48 -4.29 -26.44
CA ALA A 167 -34.25 -5.72 -26.22
C ALA A 167 -33.08 -6.30 -27.05
N PHE A 168 -32.70 -5.62 -28.15
CA PHE A 168 -31.65 -6.04 -29.07
C PHE A 168 -30.37 -5.19 -29.00
N LYS A 169 -30.29 -4.20 -28.10
CA LYS A 169 -29.06 -3.41 -27.91
C LYS A 169 -27.88 -4.31 -27.53
N GLY A 170 -26.79 -4.19 -28.29
CA GLY A 170 -25.56 -4.97 -28.08
C GLY A 170 -25.64 -6.43 -28.57
N ARG A 171 -26.70 -6.82 -29.30
CA ARG A 171 -26.81 -8.12 -29.97
C ARG A 171 -26.53 -7.96 -31.46
N GLU A 172 -25.58 -8.74 -31.98
CA GLU A 172 -25.19 -8.70 -33.39
C GLU A 172 -25.31 -10.09 -34.00
N PHE A 173 -25.69 -10.14 -35.28
CA PHE A 173 -25.66 -11.36 -36.08
C PHE A 173 -24.31 -11.44 -36.80
N ALA A 174 -23.53 -12.47 -36.47
CA ALA A 174 -22.21 -12.68 -37.05
C ALA A 174 -22.28 -13.35 -38.44
N ARG A 175 -23.35 -14.10 -38.71
CA ARG A 175 -23.57 -14.77 -39.99
C ARG A 175 -24.93 -14.42 -40.55
N PHE A 176 -24.96 -14.16 -41.86
CA PHE A 176 -26.15 -13.93 -42.65
C PHE A 176 -26.05 -14.77 -43.93
N ASN A 177 -27.03 -15.63 -44.16
CA ASN A 177 -27.14 -16.41 -45.39
C ASN A 177 -28.55 -16.26 -45.95
N VAL A 178 -28.65 -15.98 -47.26
CA VAL A 178 -29.93 -15.89 -47.98
C VAL A 178 -29.78 -16.64 -49.28
N GLN A 179 -30.70 -17.56 -49.54
CA GLN A 179 -30.74 -18.39 -50.73
C GLN A 179 -32.14 -18.37 -51.32
N ARG A 180 -32.24 -18.38 -52.65
CA ARG A 180 -33.54 -18.49 -53.32
C ARG A 180 -33.90 -19.96 -53.44
N GLY A 181 -35.02 -20.35 -52.85
CA GLY A 181 -35.55 -21.70 -52.96
C GLY A 181 -36.24 -21.96 -54.30
N GLU A 182 -36.53 -23.22 -54.58
CA GLU A 182 -37.30 -23.65 -55.76
C GLU A 182 -38.73 -23.09 -55.74
N ASP A 183 -39.25 -22.80 -54.55
CA ASP A 183 -40.51 -22.12 -54.26
C ASP A 183 -40.52 -20.62 -54.65
N ARG A 184 -39.42 -20.11 -55.21
CA ARG A 184 -39.16 -18.69 -55.53
C ARG A 184 -39.11 -17.78 -54.31
N LEU A 185 -39.18 -18.31 -53.09
CA LEU A 185 -39.03 -17.55 -51.86
C LEU A 185 -37.55 -17.44 -51.48
N LEU A 186 -37.24 -16.44 -50.65
CA LEU A 186 -35.91 -16.25 -50.09
C LEU A 186 -35.85 -16.94 -48.73
N HIS A 187 -35.09 -18.03 -48.66
CA HIS A 187 -34.77 -18.74 -47.43
C HIS A 187 -33.61 -18.03 -46.75
N PHE A 188 -33.78 -17.64 -45.50
CA PHE A 188 -32.76 -16.92 -44.75
C PHE A 188 -32.38 -17.63 -43.47
N ASP A 189 -31.12 -17.43 -43.08
CA ASP A 189 -30.52 -17.90 -41.84
C ASP A 189 -29.63 -16.82 -41.26
N LEU A 190 -29.94 -16.40 -40.03
CA LEU A 190 -29.11 -15.48 -39.25
C LEU A 190 -28.67 -16.14 -37.97
N SER A 191 -27.39 -16.02 -37.63
CA SER A 191 -26.87 -16.50 -36.34
C SER A 191 -25.91 -15.50 -35.70
N SER A 192 -26.02 -15.34 -34.38
CA SER A 192 -25.10 -14.53 -33.58
C SER A 192 -23.74 -15.22 -33.35
N ARG A 193 -23.65 -16.52 -33.65
CA ARG A 193 -22.41 -17.31 -33.60
C ARG A 193 -21.96 -17.63 -35.01
N VAL A 194 -20.64 -17.61 -35.21
CA VAL A 194 -20.00 -18.22 -36.37
C VAL A 194 -19.94 -19.72 -36.11
N THR A 195 -21.02 -20.45 -36.38
CA THR A 195 -20.98 -21.92 -36.38
C THR A 195 -20.46 -22.41 -37.73
N ASP A 196 -19.43 -23.24 -37.67
CA ASP A 196 -18.82 -23.94 -38.81
C ASP A 196 -19.89 -24.84 -39.48
N PRO A 197 -19.95 -24.99 -40.82
CA PRO A 197 -21.01 -25.75 -41.52
C PRO A 197 -21.10 -27.24 -41.13
N LYS A 198 -20.22 -27.73 -40.25
CA LYS A 198 -20.06 -29.15 -39.90
C LYS A 198 -20.89 -29.61 -38.68
N ASP A 199 -21.56 -28.69 -37.98
CA ASP A 199 -22.37 -29.00 -36.79
C ASP A 199 -23.89 -29.09 -37.06
N ILE A 200 -24.29 -29.48 -38.27
CA ILE A 200 -25.69 -29.82 -38.56
C ILE A 200 -25.86 -31.32 -38.28
N PRO A 201 -26.69 -31.75 -37.31
CA PRO A 201 -27.05 -33.16 -37.16
C PRO A 201 -27.88 -33.66 -38.36
#